data_AF-A0AAX6MWU6-F1
#
_entry.id   AF-A0AAX6MWU6-F1
#
_cell.length_a   1.000
_cell.length_b   1.000
_cell.length_c   1.000
_cell.angle_alpha   90.00
_cell.angle_beta   90.00
_cell.angle_gamma   90.00
#
_symmetry.space_group_name_H-M   'P 1'
#
loop_
_entity.id
_entity.type
_entity.pdbx_description
1 polymer ?
#
loop_
_entity_poly.entity_id
_entity_poly.type
_entity_poly.pdbx_seq_one_letter_code
_entity_poly.pdbx_strand_id
1 'polypeptide(L)'
;MHYLIIRNRSNHDQTFVCNGYNGGNKLVVRPNEEARIEAPDGTSGAIIAEHDGVVAEQCEITKHGWMGNDTIDISNICGAGGNMTCQQVGDPPGQFKGHETFMQACNAAYHKLSQERKNQLNGFVFLDENGNVKRIGAPKDSKPLEDFVRTFADGRTYIGVASAGNARDNEQSKAGNGSKDILIIYSDENAAPDPNHPFTNLSVDPSAFLSLAAAPAEVPGPAGPGILLTNHSSKTNKYFFYNNYWNGNGEAGANFDRPLKDVELGPNQTVHVPLGLDFKGRVQRGTELPATWGEFQVKAADDGRAHGDISIQQGCDGAATVASTDGTSVSNGFTENIIEGAPEAALDKKPSGEKALASTEGNWNGPGNQAAIDWEYQKLGSSKAYIKGGSGVPDVASKNNCLHFTFYVP
;
A
#
# COMPACT_ATOMS: atom_id res chain seq x y z
N MET A 1 -14.90 -18.27 22.35
CA MET A 1 -15.92 -18.30 21.29
C MET A 1 -16.21 -16.85 20.95
N HIS A 2 -16.03 -16.48 19.68
CA HIS A 2 -16.12 -15.10 19.21
C HIS A 2 -17.35 -14.90 18.33
N TYR A 3 -17.80 -13.65 18.22
CA TYR A 3 -18.99 -13.29 17.45
C TYR A 3 -18.71 -12.15 16.47
N LEU A 4 -19.44 -12.17 15.36
CA LEU A 4 -19.68 -10.99 14.53
C LEU A 4 -20.93 -10.31 15.07
N ILE A 5 -20.81 -9.05 15.45
CA ILE A 5 -21.86 -8.23 16.00
C ILE A 5 -22.24 -7.19 14.93
N ILE A 6 -23.39 -7.39 14.29
CA ILE A 6 -23.85 -6.55 13.18
C ILE A 6 -24.95 -5.62 13.70
N ARG A 7 -24.70 -4.31 13.67
CA ARG A 7 -25.69 -3.29 14.06
C ARG A 7 -26.21 -2.57 12.84
N ASN A 8 -27.52 -2.52 12.71
CA ASN A 8 -28.18 -1.66 11.76
C ASN A 8 -28.67 -0.40 12.48
N ARG A 9 -28.10 0.76 12.16
CA ARG A 9 -28.54 2.07 12.69
C ARG A 9 -29.40 2.86 11.72
N SER A 10 -29.71 2.30 10.56
CA SER A 10 -30.66 2.90 9.62
C SER A 10 -32.09 2.80 10.17
N ASN A 11 -32.98 3.58 9.56
CA ASN A 11 -34.40 3.60 9.89
C ASN A 11 -35.23 2.53 9.14
N HIS A 12 -34.57 1.65 8.37
CA HIS A 12 -35.17 0.57 7.60
C HIS A 12 -34.46 -0.76 7.85
N ASP A 13 -35.09 -1.87 7.46
CA ASP A 13 -34.46 -3.20 7.48
C ASP A 13 -33.25 -3.22 6.54
N GLN A 14 -32.11 -3.74 6.99
CA GLN A 14 -30.95 -3.98 6.14
C GLN A 14 -30.74 -5.47 5.93
N THR A 15 -30.56 -5.87 4.68
CA THR A 15 -30.24 -7.26 4.32
C THR A 15 -28.74 -7.40 4.15
N PHE A 16 -28.19 -8.46 4.75
CA PHE A 16 -26.79 -8.85 4.62
C PHE A 16 -26.67 -10.26 4.05
N VAL A 17 -25.75 -10.47 3.11
CA VAL A 17 -25.28 -11.80 2.71
C VAL A 17 -24.09 -12.15 3.60
N CYS A 18 -24.20 -13.25 4.35
CA CYS A 18 -23.15 -13.68 5.28
C CYS A 18 -22.33 -14.81 4.65
N ASN A 19 -21.39 -14.51 3.77
CA ASN A 19 -20.56 -15.56 3.15
C ASN A 19 -19.56 -16.12 4.18
N GLY A 20 -19.40 -17.45 4.25
CA GLY A 20 -18.52 -18.10 5.23
C GLY A 20 -19.04 -18.11 6.67
N TYR A 21 -20.16 -17.43 6.93
CA TYR A 21 -20.83 -17.31 8.23
C TYR A 21 -22.33 -17.61 8.07
N ASN A 22 -23.08 -17.90 9.13
CA ASN A 22 -24.55 -18.14 9.02
C ASN A 22 -24.98 -19.16 7.93
N GLY A 23 -24.12 -20.13 7.60
CA GLY A 23 -24.35 -21.09 6.52
C GLY A 23 -24.43 -20.48 5.10
N GLY A 24 -23.93 -19.26 4.89
CA GLY A 24 -24.04 -18.55 3.61
C GLY A 24 -25.39 -17.86 3.39
N ASN A 25 -26.30 -17.89 4.38
CA ASN A 25 -27.65 -17.39 4.22
C ASN A 25 -27.73 -15.87 4.39
N LYS A 26 -28.76 -15.28 3.79
CA LYS A 26 -29.12 -13.88 4.03
C LYS A 26 -29.59 -13.70 5.48
N LEU A 27 -29.23 -12.57 6.05
CA LEU A 27 -29.64 -12.10 7.37
C LEU A 27 -30.31 -10.73 7.20
N VAL A 28 -31.51 -10.56 7.76
CA VAL A 28 -32.16 -9.26 7.84
C VAL A 28 -31.99 -8.72 9.26
N VAL A 29 -31.43 -7.53 9.39
CA VAL A 29 -31.29 -6.81 10.67
C VAL A 29 -32.24 -5.61 10.63
N ARG A 30 -33.19 -5.57 11.55
CA ARG A 30 -34.20 -4.51 11.62
C ARG A 30 -33.61 -3.16 12.04
N PRO A 31 -34.35 -2.05 11.84
CA PRO A 31 -33.93 -0.73 12.28
C PRO A 31 -33.52 -0.71 13.75
N ASN A 32 -32.34 -0.16 14.03
CA ASN A 32 -31.79 -0.01 15.38
C ASN A 32 -31.63 -1.32 16.16
N GLU A 33 -31.59 -2.47 15.48
CA GLU A 33 -31.33 -3.78 16.08
C GLU A 33 -29.88 -4.25 15.85
N GLU A 34 -29.51 -5.28 16.62
CA GLU A 34 -28.22 -5.97 16.54
C GLU A 34 -28.47 -7.45 16.26
N ALA A 35 -27.68 -8.04 15.37
CA ALA A 35 -27.58 -9.47 15.17
C ALA A 35 -26.21 -9.99 15.59
N ARG A 36 -26.16 -11.25 16.04
CA ARG A 36 -24.93 -11.94 16.44
C ARG A 36 -24.79 -13.23 15.66
N ILE A 37 -23.64 -13.41 15.03
CA ILE A 37 -23.30 -14.65 14.32
C ILE A 37 -22.04 -15.21 14.96
N GLU A 38 -22.02 -16.52 15.23
CA GLU A 38 -20.80 -17.19 15.70
C GLU A 38 -19.70 -17.11 14.64
N ALA A 39 -18.50 -16.75 15.07
CA ALA A 39 -17.30 -16.72 14.24
C ALA A 39 -16.12 -17.35 14.98
N PRO A 40 -16.03 -18.69 14.97
CA PRO A 40 -14.91 -19.43 15.56
C PRO A 40 -13.56 -19.02 14.97
N ASP A 41 -12.48 -19.24 15.72
CA ASP A 41 -11.12 -19.07 15.20
C ASP A 41 -10.87 -20.02 14.00
N GLY A 42 -10.12 -19.53 13.01
CA GLY A 42 -9.81 -20.26 11.78
C GLY A 42 -10.89 -20.15 10.68
N THR A 43 -11.99 -19.42 10.90
CA THR A 43 -12.99 -19.15 9.87
C THR A 43 -12.65 -17.91 9.04
N SER A 44 -13.07 -17.90 7.77
CA SER A 44 -12.95 -16.75 6.87
C SER A 44 -14.24 -16.57 6.09
N GLY A 45 -14.59 -15.31 5.80
CA GLY A 45 -15.83 -14.96 5.10
C GLY A 45 -16.05 -13.47 5.02
N ALA A 46 -17.28 -13.06 4.70
CA ALA A 46 -17.66 -11.66 4.62
C ALA A 46 -19.12 -11.42 5.03
N ILE A 47 -19.38 -10.26 5.62
CA ILE A 47 -20.72 -9.70 5.82
C ILE A 47 -20.93 -8.62 4.76
N ILE A 48 -21.87 -8.83 3.84
CA ILE A 48 -22.02 -8.02 2.64
C ILE A 48 -23.39 -7.37 2.64
N ALA A 49 -23.47 -6.04 2.59
CA ALA A 49 -24.74 -5.34 2.45
C ALA A 49 -25.33 -5.54 1.05
N GLU A 50 -26.65 -5.68 0.96
CA GLU A 50 -27.38 -5.77 -0.29
C GLU A 50 -28.30 -4.56 -0.47
N HIS A 51 -28.23 -3.93 -1.63
CA HIS A 51 -29.03 -2.77 -2.02
C HIS A 51 -29.74 -3.05 -3.34
N ASP A 52 -31.06 -2.94 -3.35
CA ASP A 52 -31.89 -3.22 -4.53
C ASP A 52 -31.60 -4.62 -5.16
N GLY A 53 -31.28 -5.62 -4.34
CA GLY A 53 -30.94 -6.97 -4.81
C GLY A 53 -29.49 -7.14 -5.32
N VAL A 54 -28.64 -6.13 -5.14
CA VAL A 54 -27.23 -6.12 -5.59
C VAL A 54 -26.32 -6.04 -4.38
N VAL A 55 -25.29 -6.88 -4.33
CA VAL A 55 -24.24 -6.83 -3.31
C VAL A 55 -23.43 -5.54 -3.43
N ALA A 56 -23.04 -4.96 -2.30
CA ALA A 56 -22.37 -3.67 -2.24
C ALA A 56 -21.21 -3.69 -1.25
N GLU A 57 -21.19 -2.79 -0.27
CA GLU A 57 -20.13 -2.75 0.73
C GLU A 57 -20.05 -4.05 1.53
N GLN A 58 -18.83 -4.50 1.81
CA GLN A 58 -18.54 -5.76 2.48
C GLN A 58 -17.55 -5.56 3.62
N CYS A 59 -17.80 -6.24 4.74
CA CYS A 59 -16.83 -6.44 5.79
C CYS A 59 -16.22 -7.83 5.61
N GLU A 60 -14.96 -7.90 5.19
CA GLU A 60 -14.22 -9.15 5.04
C GLU A 60 -13.59 -9.50 6.38
N ILE A 61 -13.71 -10.75 6.82
CA ILE A 61 -13.24 -11.20 8.13
C ILE A 61 -12.54 -12.54 7.98
N THR A 62 -11.29 -12.61 8.45
CA THR A 62 -10.63 -13.88 8.80
C THR A 62 -10.31 -13.88 10.29
N LYS A 63 -10.80 -14.89 11.00
CA LYS A 63 -10.62 -15.07 12.44
C LYS A 63 -9.35 -15.84 12.73
N HIS A 64 -8.50 -15.34 13.63
CA HIS A 64 -7.27 -16.02 14.03
C HIS A 64 -6.42 -16.48 12.82
N GLY A 65 -6.27 -15.61 11.82
CA GLY A 65 -5.56 -15.92 10.59
C GLY A 65 -4.09 -15.53 10.70
N TRP A 66 -3.77 -14.32 10.26
CA TRP A 66 -2.41 -13.81 10.16
C TRP A 66 -1.72 -13.72 11.53
N MET A 67 -0.73 -14.58 11.77
CA MET A 67 0.00 -14.69 13.04
C MET A 67 -0.93 -14.87 14.26
N GLY A 68 -2.08 -15.51 14.06
CA GLY A 68 -3.09 -15.71 15.10
C GLY A 68 -3.96 -14.49 15.42
N ASN A 69 -3.86 -13.43 14.62
CA ASN A 69 -4.70 -12.24 14.72
C ASN A 69 -5.88 -12.30 13.74
N ASP A 70 -6.94 -11.56 14.06
CA ASP A 70 -8.01 -11.30 13.10
C ASP A 70 -7.54 -10.38 11.98
N THR A 71 -7.95 -10.65 10.74
CA THR A 71 -7.92 -9.65 9.67
C THR A 71 -9.36 -9.23 9.41
N ILE A 72 -9.62 -7.93 9.48
CA ILE A 72 -10.93 -7.35 9.15
C ILE A 72 -10.72 -6.23 8.14
N ASP A 73 -11.58 -6.11 7.15
CA ASP A 73 -11.49 -5.07 6.12
C ASP A 73 -12.87 -4.56 5.77
N ILE A 74 -12.97 -3.27 5.42
CA ILE A 74 -14.15 -2.74 4.74
C ILE A 74 -13.79 -2.57 3.28
N SER A 75 -14.65 -3.06 2.40
CA SER A 75 -14.44 -3.01 0.97
C SER A 75 -15.72 -2.54 0.28
N ASN A 76 -15.55 -1.59 -0.63
CA ASN A 76 -16.58 -1.11 -1.55
C ASN A 76 -16.36 -1.67 -2.96
N ILE A 77 -15.53 -2.71 -3.11
CA ILE A 77 -15.16 -3.28 -4.41
C ILE A 77 -16.38 -3.78 -5.21
N CYS A 78 -17.43 -4.25 -4.54
CA CYS A 78 -18.66 -4.74 -5.17
C CYS A 78 -19.71 -3.64 -5.37
N GLY A 79 -19.49 -2.45 -4.82
CA GLY A 79 -20.38 -1.30 -4.89
C GLY A 79 -20.56 -0.64 -3.53
N ALA A 80 -21.46 0.36 -3.50
CA ALA A 80 -21.88 0.98 -2.25
C ALA A 80 -23.32 1.49 -2.35
N GLY A 81 -24.09 1.35 -1.29
CA GLY A 81 -25.42 1.97 -1.14
C GLY A 81 -25.71 2.53 0.25
N GLY A 82 -24.86 2.22 1.23
CA GLY A 82 -24.88 2.82 2.56
C GLY A 82 -23.48 2.98 3.13
N ASN A 83 -23.39 3.26 4.43
CA ASN A 83 -22.13 3.41 5.13
C ASN A 83 -21.89 2.20 6.02
N MET A 84 -20.69 1.62 5.94
CA MET A 84 -20.31 0.51 6.80
C MET A 84 -18.93 0.70 7.40
N THR A 85 -18.79 0.38 8.68
CA THR A 85 -17.51 0.35 9.40
C THR A 85 -17.34 -0.96 10.15
N CYS A 86 -16.10 -1.31 10.49
CA CYS A 86 -15.82 -2.41 11.41
C CYS A 86 -14.63 -2.15 12.33
N GLN A 87 -14.62 -2.80 13.50
CA GLN A 87 -13.50 -2.79 14.45
C GLN A 87 -13.54 -4.04 15.34
N GLN A 88 -12.44 -4.36 16.05
CA GLN A 88 -12.55 -5.32 17.14
C GLN A 88 -13.25 -4.67 18.34
N VAL A 89 -14.07 -5.44 19.05
CA VAL A 89 -14.69 -4.96 20.28
C VAL A 89 -13.60 -4.61 21.30
N GLY A 90 -13.67 -3.39 21.83
CA GLY A 90 -12.71 -2.84 22.77
C GLY A 90 -11.56 -2.04 22.14
N ASP A 91 -11.51 -1.92 20.81
CA ASP A 91 -10.56 -1.00 20.16
C ASP A 91 -10.89 0.47 20.52
N PRO A 92 -9.87 1.35 20.59
CA PRO A 92 -10.07 2.76 20.92
C PRO A 92 -11.00 3.46 19.92
N PRO A 93 -11.77 4.49 20.36
CA PRO A 93 -12.54 5.32 19.45
C PRO A 93 -11.69 5.92 18.32
N GLY A 94 -12.26 6.05 17.12
CA GLY A 94 -11.57 6.61 15.95
C GLY A 94 -10.62 5.66 15.20
N GLN A 95 -10.49 4.40 15.64
CA GLN A 95 -9.60 3.38 15.06
C GLN A 95 -10.30 2.30 14.22
N PHE A 96 -11.55 2.56 13.80
CA PHE A 96 -12.34 1.64 13.00
C PHE A 96 -12.01 1.72 11.51
N LYS A 97 -12.24 0.65 10.76
CA LYS A 97 -12.08 0.63 9.30
C LYS A 97 -13.39 1.02 8.62
N GLY A 98 -13.31 1.59 7.41
CA GLY A 98 -14.47 2.09 6.68
C GLY A 98 -14.60 3.62 6.76
N HIS A 99 -15.33 4.19 5.79
CA HIS A 99 -15.69 5.60 5.78
C HIS A 99 -17.09 5.77 6.39
N GLU A 100 -17.20 6.38 7.58
CA GLU A 100 -18.46 6.43 8.33
C GLU A 100 -19.60 7.17 7.63
N THR A 101 -19.27 8.08 6.71
CA THR A 101 -20.21 8.86 5.88
C THR A 101 -19.92 8.69 4.38
N PHE A 102 -19.53 7.49 3.95
CA PHE A 102 -19.13 7.17 2.58
C PHE A 102 -20.11 7.71 1.52
N MET A 103 -21.41 7.45 1.66
CA MET A 103 -22.43 7.85 0.68
C MET A 103 -22.65 9.37 0.68
N GLN A 104 -22.53 10.05 1.82
CA GLN A 104 -22.56 11.51 1.89
C GLN A 104 -21.35 12.13 1.20
N ALA A 105 -20.16 11.57 1.44
CA ALA A 105 -18.93 12.00 0.78
C ALA A 105 -18.98 11.75 -0.74
N CYS A 106 -19.51 10.59 -1.14
CA CYS A 106 -19.76 10.24 -2.54
C CYS A 106 -20.71 11.24 -3.20
N ASN A 107 -21.84 11.54 -2.56
CA ASN A 107 -22.80 12.50 -3.09
C ASN A 107 -22.17 13.90 -3.25
N ALA A 108 -21.48 14.37 -2.20
CA ALA A 108 -20.80 15.66 -2.21
C ALA A 108 -19.71 15.73 -3.29
N ALA A 109 -18.94 14.67 -3.49
CA ALA A 109 -17.92 14.57 -4.53
C ALA A 109 -18.55 14.55 -5.94
N TYR A 110 -19.63 13.78 -6.13
CA TYR A 110 -20.34 13.67 -7.41
C TYR A 110 -20.87 15.01 -7.88
N HIS A 111 -21.48 15.80 -6.97
CA HIS A 111 -22.01 17.11 -7.32
C HIS A 111 -20.94 18.12 -7.73
N LYS A 112 -19.69 17.94 -7.30
CA LYS A 112 -18.54 18.77 -7.70
C LYS A 112 -17.96 18.40 -9.07
N LEU A 113 -18.34 17.24 -9.64
CA LEU A 113 -17.82 16.80 -10.93
C LEU A 113 -18.35 17.65 -12.10
N SER A 114 -17.49 17.83 -13.11
CA SER A 114 -17.92 18.34 -14.42
C SER A 114 -18.91 17.37 -15.08
N GLN A 115 -19.73 17.89 -16.00
CA GLN A 115 -20.69 17.06 -16.74
C GLN A 115 -20.00 15.94 -17.53
N GLU A 116 -18.82 16.21 -18.09
CA GLU A 116 -18.01 15.21 -18.79
C GLU A 116 -17.64 14.04 -17.87
N ARG A 117 -17.18 14.32 -16.64
CA ARG A 117 -16.86 13.28 -15.66
C ARG A 117 -18.12 12.52 -15.21
N LYS A 118 -19.25 13.21 -15.03
CA LYS A 118 -20.53 12.54 -14.74
C LYS A 118 -20.95 11.59 -15.87
N ASN A 119 -20.72 11.97 -17.13
CA ASN A 119 -21.02 11.11 -18.28
C ASN A 119 -20.17 9.84 -18.29
N GLN A 120 -18.90 9.92 -17.85
CA GLN A 120 -18.01 8.75 -17.73
C GLN A 120 -18.43 7.78 -16.62
N LEU A 121 -19.21 8.26 -15.65
CA LEU A 121 -19.77 7.46 -14.55
C LEU A 121 -21.17 6.89 -14.87
N ASN A 122 -21.70 7.16 -16.06
CA ASN A 122 -23.02 6.69 -16.45
C ASN A 122 -23.08 5.16 -16.47
N GLY A 123 -24.15 4.59 -15.89
CA GLY A 123 -24.28 3.15 -15.68
C GLY A 123 -23.58 2.61 -14.43
N PHE A 124 -22.80 3.44 -13.73
CA PHE A 124 -22.11 3.06 -12.49
C PHE A 124 -22.52 3.91 -11.28
N VAL A 125 -22.94 5.16 -11.48
CA VAL A 125 -23.53 5.99 -10.41
C VAL A 125 -25.03 6.09 -10.66
N PHE A 126 -25.82 5.73 -9.65
CA PHE A 126 -27.27 5.66 -9.72
C PHE A 126 -27.86 6.75 -8.83
N LEU A 127 -28.64 7.64 -9.43
CA LEU A 127 -29.21 8.79 -8.74
C LEU A 127 -30.66 8.53 -8.31
N ASP A 128 -31.08 9.20 -7.23
CA ASP A 128 -32.48 9.32 -6.86
C ASP A 128 -33.22 10.36 -7.73
N GLU A 129 -34.51 10.55 -7.48
CA GLU A 129 -35.34 11.53 -8.18
C GLU A 129 -34.91 12.99 -8.00
N ASN A 130 -34.15 13.28 -6.94
CA ASN A 130 -33.62 14.60 -6.61
C ASN A 130 -32.21 14.81 -7.17
N GLY A 131 -31.65 13.80 -7.86
CA GLY A 131 -30.31 13.84 -8.43
C GLY A 131 -29.19 13.56 -7.42
N ASN A 132 -29.50 13.08 -6.22
CA ASN A 132 -28.49 12.62 -5.25
C ASN A 132 -28.04 11.20 -5.57
N VAL A 133 -26.80 10.86 -5.24
CA VAL A 133 -26.28 9.50 -5.39
C VAL A 133 -26.99 8.57 -4.40
N LYS A 134 -27.80 7.64 -4.94
CA LYS A 134 -28.48 6.58 -4.19
C LYS A 134 -27.56 5.38 -3.98
N ARG A 135 -26.82 4.98 -5.00
CA ARG A 135 -25.85 3.88 -4.94
C ARG A 135 -24.81 4.00 -6.06
N ILE A 136 -23.73 3.27 -5.92
CA ILE A 136 -22.74 3.05 -6.97
C ILE A 136 -22.59 1.56 -7.26
N GLY A 137 -22.24 1.23 -8.50
CA GLY A 137 -21.84 -0.11 -8.90
C GLY A 137 -20.43 -0.46 -8.41
N ALA A 138 -19.97 -1.64 -8.79
CA ALA A 138 -18.66 -2.17 -8.43
C ALA A 138 -17.50 -1.37 -9.06
N PRO A 139 -16.64 -0.70 -8.28
CA PRO A 139 -15.53 0.05 -8.86
C PRO A 139 -14.49 -0.84 -9.56
N LYS A 140 -14.38 -2.12 -9.19
CA LYS A 140 -13.56 -3.11 -9.93
C LYS A 140 -13.95 -3.26 -11.40
N ASP A 141 -15.21 -2.97 -11.74
CA ASP A 141 -15.73 -3.13 -13.10
C ASP A 141 -15.59 -1.84 -13.93
N SER A 142 -15.09 -0.75 -13.32
CA SER A 142 -15.02 0.57 -13.96
C SER A 142 -13.91 1.42 -13.37
N LYS A 143 -12.80 1.55 -14.11
CA LYS A 143 -11.70 2.45 -13.74
C LYS A 143 -12.14 3.90 -13.50
N PRO A 144 -13.04 4.50 -14.31
CA PRO A 144 -13.58 5.83 -14.00
C PRO A 144 -14.30 5.92 -12.65
N LEU A 145 -15.04 4.87 -12.28
CA LEU A 145 -15.72 4.79 -10.98
C LEU A 145 -14.72 4.62 -9.84
N GLU A 146 -13.74 3.72 -9.99
CA GLU A 146 -12.65 3.56 -9.02
C GLU A 146 -11.93 4.89 -8.77
N ASP A 147 -11.52 5.59 -9.84
CA ASP A 147 -10.86 6.88 -9.76
C ASP A 147 -11.72 7.92 -9.04
N PHE A 148 -13.03 7.91 -9.31
CA PHE A 148 -13.96 8.79 -8.62
C PHE A 148 -14.06 8.47 -7.12
N VAL A 149 -14.21 7.21 -6.74
CA VAL A 149 -14.33 6.81 -5.32
C VAL A 149 -13.06 7.14 -4.55
N ARG A 150 -11.89 6.96 -5.17
CA ARG A 150 -10.60 7.34 -4.59
C ARG A 150 -10.48 8.84 -4.29
N THR A 151 -11.26 9.72 -4.93
CA THR A 151 -11.21 11.15 -4.60
C THR A 151 -11.72 11.51 -3.20
N PHE A 152 -12.49 10.62 -2.56
CA PHE A 152 -13.10 10.90 -1.25
C PHE A 152 -12.93 9.78 -0.22
N ALA A 153 -12.62 8.55 -0.63
CA ALA A 153 -12.56 7.39 0.29
C ALA A 153 -11.22 6.64 0.28
N ASP A 154 -10.20 7.16 -0.42
CA ASP A 154 -8.89 6.51 -0.54
C ASP A 154 -8.22 6.30 0.82
N GLY A 155 -7.86 5.04 1.10
CA GLY A 155 -7.32 4.59 2.39
C GLY A 155 -8.34 4.38 3.50
N ARG A 156 -9.60 4.73 3.30
CA ARG A 156 -10.66 4.54 4.30
C ARG A 156 -11.44 3.25 4.08
N THR A 157 -11.46 2.76 2.85
CA THR A 157 -12.10 1.52 2.42
C THR A 157 -11.32 0.95 1.25
N TYR A 158 -11.43 -0.36 1.02
CA TYR A 158 -10.86 -1.02 -0.13
C TYR A 158 -11.74 -0.76 -1.36
N ILE A 159 -11.19 -0.16 -2.42
CA ILE A 159 -12.01 0.39 -3.51
C ILE A 159 -11.92 -0.44 -4.81
N GLY A 160 -10.82 -1.14 -5.10
CA GLY A 160 -10.65 -1.80 -6.41
C GLY A 160 -9.61 -2.92 -6.44
N VAL A 161 -9.67 -3.75 -7.49
CA VAL A 161 -8.64 -4.77 -7.80
C VAL A 161 -7.48 -4.11 -8.55
N ALA A 162 -6.65 -3.34 -7.84
CA ALA A 162 -5.38 -2.94 -8.42
C ALA A 162 -4.47 -4.19 -8.47
N SER A 163 -3.89 -4.49 -9.63
CA SER A 163 -3.05 -5.68 -9.87
C SER A 163 -1.73 -5.73 -9.09
N ALA A 164 -1.51 -4.77 -8.16
CA ALA A 164 -0.43 -4.73 -7.18
C ALA A 164 -0.90 -4.35 -5.75
N GLY A 165 -2.20 -4.19 -5.51
CA GLY A 165 -2.77 -3.62 -4.29
C GLY A 165 -2.50 -2.11 -4.17
N ASN A 166 -3.52 -1.30 -3.88
CA ASN A 166 -3.29 0.10 -3.53
C ASN A 166 -2.71 0.16 -2.11
N ALA A 167 -1.61 0.90 -1.90
CA ALA A 167 -0.90 0.94 -0.62
C ALA A 167 -1.79 1.42 0.55
N ARG A 168 -2.73 2.32 0.27
CA ARG A 168 -3.69 2.82 1.26
C ARG A 168 -4.81 1.79 1.52
N ASP A 169 -5.25 1.07 0.49
CA ASP A 169 -6.14 -0.09 0.64
C ASP A 169 -5.46 -1.17 1.51
N ASN A 170 -4.14 -1.40 1.34
CA ASN A 170 -3.36 -2.37 2.13
C ASN A 170 -3.10 -1.90 3.58
N GLU A 171 -2.94 -0.59 3.80
CA GLU A 171 -2.73 -0.03 5.13
C GLU A 171 -3.96 -0.23 6.03
N GLN A 172 -5.14 -0.08 5.45
CA GLN A 172 -6.38 -0.50 6.08
C GLN A 172 -6.34 -1.99 6.45
N SER A 173 -5.76 -2.88 5.65
CA SER A 173 -5.76 -4.34 5.89
C SER A 173 -4.81 -4.86 6.98
N LYS A 174 -4.26 -3.97 7.81
CA LYS A 174 -3.48 -4.37 9.00
C LYS A 174 -4.31 -5.27 9.93
N ALA A 175 -3.72 -6.39 10.34
CA ALA A 175 -4.34 -7.31 11.27
C ALA A 175 -4.62 -6.64 12.64
N GLY A 176 -5.68 -7.08 13.30
CA GLY A 176 -6.03 -6.66 14.66
C GLY A 176 -5.11 -7.29 15.71
N ASN A 177 -5.52 -7.21 16.98
CA ASN A 177 -4.76 -7.73 18.11
C ASN A 177 -5.46 -8.95 18.70
N GLY A 178 -4.97 -10.14 18.33
CA GLY A 178 -5.55 -11.43 18.66
C GLY A 178 -6.90 -11.66 17.99
N SER A 179 -7.61 -12.68 18.48
CA SER A 179 -8.99 -12.97 18.08
C SER A 179 -9.98 -12.39 19.08
N LYS A 180 -10.91 -11.56 18.58
CA LYS A 180 -11.95 -10.88 19.38
C LYS A 180 -13.30 -10.89 18.68
N ASP A 181 -14.34 -10.46 19.39
CA ASP A 181 -15.60 -10.11 18.74
C ASP A 181 -15.38 -8.96 17.76
N ILE A 182 -16.04 -9.00 16.61
CA ILE A 182 -15.96 -7.96 15.58
C ILE A 182 -17.27 -7.17 15.60
N LEU A 183 -17.16 -5.86 15.78
CA LEU A 183 -18.29 -4.94 15.67
C LEU A 183 -18.37 -4.41 14.24
N ILE A 184 -19.50 -4.64 13.58
CA ILE A 184 -19.82 -4.15 12.24
C ILE A 184 -21.02 -3.23 12.38
N ILE A 185 -20.93 -2.03 11.82
CA ILE A 185 -22.00 -1.03 11.90
C ILE A 185 -22.36 -0.61 10.50
N TYR A 186 -23.64 -0.73 10.20
CA TYR A 186 -24.26 -0.19 9.00
C TYR A 186 -25.16 1.00 9.38
N SER A 187 -25.14 2.05 8.56
CA SER A 187 -26.01 3.22 8.71
C SER A 187 -26.12 3.98 7.39
N ASP A 188 -27.29 4.51 7.08
CA ASP A 188 -27.45 5.44 5.96
C ASP A 188 -26.93 6.83 6.30
N GLU A 189 -26.75 7.14 7.59
CA GLU A 189 -26.26 8.44 8.07
C GLU A 189 -24.78 8.37 8.45
N ASN A 190 -24.48 7.95 9.68
CA ASN A 190 -23.13 7.86 10.22
C ASN A 190 -22.92 6.47 10.83
N ALA A 191 -21.99 5.72 10.24
CA ALA A 191 -21.63 4.37 10.66
C ALA A 191 -20.49 4.31 11.68
N ALA A 192 -20.00 5.43 12.22
CA ALA A 192 -18.94 5.43 13.22
C ALA A 192 -19.38 4.67 14.50
N PRO A 193 -18.55 3.78 15.07
CA PRO A 193 -18.82 3.09 16.32
C PRO A 193 -19.24 3.99 17.47
N ASP A 194 -18.54 5.11 17.60
CA ASP A 194 -18.96 6.25 18.41
C ASP A 194 -19.16 7.47 17.51
N PRO A 195 -20.41 7.93 17.30
CA PRO A 195 -20.70 9.09 16.47
C PRO A 195 -20.02 10.40 16.90
N ASN A 196 -19.57 10.49 18.15
CA ASN A 196 -18.87 11.68 18.67
C ASN A 196 -17.36 11.67 18.37
N HIS A 197 -16.82 10.56 17.88
CA HIS A 197 -15.40 10.39 17.59
C HIS A 197 -15.21 10.07 16.10
N PRO A 198 -14.89 11.07 15.26
CA PRO A 198 -14.63 10.83 13.84
C PRO A 198 -13.39 9.96 13.66
N PHE A 199 -13.26 9.33 12.50
CA PHE A 199 -12.10 8.52 12.16
C PHE A 199 -10.80 9.35 12.24
N THR A 200 -9.78 8.85 12.95
CA THR A 200 -8.55 9.60 13.22
C THR A 200 -7.33 9.12 12.44
N ASN A 201 -7.43 8.01 11.70
CA ASN A 201 -6.26 7.25 11.26
C ASN A 201 -6.10 7.09 9.74
N LEU A 202 -6.33 8.17 8.99
CA LEU A 202 -5.67 8.54 7.73
C LEU A 202 -6.11 9.96 7.40
N SER A 203 -5.19 10.92 7.45
CA SER A 203 -5.45 12.28 6.96
C SER A 203 -5.75 12.20 5.47
N VAL A 204 -7.00 12.48 5.08
CA VAL A 204 -7.32 12.86 3.71
C VAL A 204 -6.48 14.10 3.42
N ASP A 205 -5.40 13.93 2.66
CA ASP A 205 -4.58 15.05 2.20
C ASP A 205 -5.39 15.84 1.16
N PRO A 206 -5.82 17.07 1.45
CA PRO A 206 -6.62 17.87 0.53
C PRO A 206 -5.84 18.27 -0.74
N SER A 207 -4.54 18.02 -0.81
CA SER A 207 -3.71 18.36 -1.97
C SER A 207 -3.89 17.41 -3.18
N ALA A 208 -4.62 16.30 -3.03
CA ALA A 208 -4.92 15.36 -4.12
C ALA A 208 -5.88 15.89 -5.22
N PHE A 209 -6.42 17.12 -5.08
CA PHE A 209 -7.38 17.69 -6.03
C PHE A 209 -6.76 18.38 -7.26
N LEU A 210 -5.44 18.39 -7.42
CA LEU A 210 -4.76 19.11 -8.50
C LEU A 210 -3.62 18.30 -9.14
N SER A 211 -3.91 17.15 -9.75
CA SER A 211 -3.02 16.58 -10.78
C SER A 211 -3.73 15.48 -11.57
N LEU A 212 -4.36 15.83 -12.69
CA LEU A 212 -4.78 14.89 -13.73
C LEU A 212 -3.87 15.10 -14.95
N ALA A 213 -2.81 14.30 -15.02
CA ALA A 213 -2.04 14.10 -16.24
C ALA A 213 -1.93 12.60 -16.51
N ALA A 214 -2.42 12.17 -17.68
CA ALA A 214 -2.25 10.89 -18.38
C ALA A 214 -2.14 9.59 -17.55
N ALA A 215 -3.08 8.66 -17.80
CA ALA A 215 -3.05 7.30 -17.23
C ALA A 215 -1.70 6.58 -17.50
N PRO A 216 -1.07 5.95 -16.48
CA PRO A 216 0.07 5.10 -16.71
C PRO A 216 -0.39 3.77 -17.33
N ALA A 217 0.45 3.22 -18.20
CA ALA A 217 0.30 1.87 -18.74
C ALA A 217 0.20 0.83 -17.61
N GLU A 218 -0.50 -0.27 -17.88
CA GLU A 218 -0.58 -1.46 -17.03
C GLU A 218 0.81 -1.78 -16.43
N VAL A 219 0.90 -1.84 -15.09
CA VAL A 219 2.18 -2.13 -14.41
C VAL A 219 2.64 -3.52 -14.85
N PRO A 220 3.80 -3.65 -15.51
CA PRO A 220 4.27 -4.95 -15.99
C PRO A 220 4.43 -5.92 -14.81
N GLY A 221 3.84 -7.10 -14.92
CA GLY A 221 4.16 -8.23 -14.05
C GLY A 221 5.56 -8.80 -14.34
N PRO A 222 6.10 -9.68 -13.47
CA PRO A 222 7.39 -10.30 -13.72
C PRO A 222 7.32 -11.17 -15.00
N ALA A 223 8.02 -10.76 -16.06
CA ALA A 223 8.05 -11.46 -17.34
C ALA A 223 9.29 -12.37 -17.50
N GLY A 224 10.01 -12.63 -16.40
CA GLY A 224 11.23 -13.42 -16.35
C GLY A 224 12.24 -12.89 -15.32
N PRO A 225 13.46 -13.43 -15.30
CA PRO A 225 14.50 -12.98 -14.37
C PRO A 225 14.85 -11.50 -14.52
N GLY A 226 15.13 -10.84 -13.40
CA GLY A 226 15.49 -9.43 -13.36
C GLY A 226 14.76 -8.69 -12.26
N ILE A 227 14.32 -7.45 -12.52
CA ILE A 227 13.56 -6.68 -11.54
C ILE A 227 12.32 -6.03 -12.15
N LEU A 228 11.27 -5.90 -11.36
CA LEU A 228 10.31 -4.82 -11.52
C LEU A 228 10.91 -3.57 -10.88
N LEU A 229 10.93 -2.46 -11.62
CA LEU A 229 11.47 -1.20 -11.14
C LEU A 229 10.37 -0.13 -11.19
N THR A 230 10.05 0.45 -10.05
CA THR A 230 9.04 1.50 -9.91
C THR A 230 9.67 2.82 -9.51
N ASN A 231 9.33 3.88 -10.24
CA ASN A 231 9.60 5.25 -9.86
C ASN A 231 8.40 5.84 -9.12
N HIS A 232 8.36 5.70 -7.80
CA HIS A 232 7.30 6.29 -6.97
C HIS A 232 7.64 7.75 -6.63
N SER A 233 7.61 8.60 -7.65
CA SER A 233 7.78 10.04 -7.51
C SER A 233 6.95 10.82 -8.51
N SER A 234 6.89 12.14 -8.30
CA SER A 234 6.24 13.09 -9.20
C SER A 234 7.09 13.47 -10.42
N LYS A 235 8.33 12.97 -10.55
CA LYS A 235 9.28 13.36 -11.60
C LYS A 235 9.72 12.14 -12.40
N THR A 236 10.06 12.36 -13.68
CA THR A 236 10.80 11.34 -14.46
C THR A 236 12.19 11.17 -13.85
N ASN A 237 12.59 9.92 -13.62
CA ASN A 237 13.91 9.58 -13.12
C ASN A 237 14.60 8.58 -14.02
N LYS A 238 15.91 8.72 -14.13
CA LYS A 238 16.76 7.78 -14.83
C LYS A 238 17.50 6.91 -13.82
N TYR A 239 17.41 5.60 -13.98
CA TYR A 239 18.01 4.60 -13.11
C TYR A 239 19.13 3.89 -13.82
N PHE A 240 20.24 3.71 -13.12
CA PHE A 240 21.45 3.11 -13.66
C PHE A 240 21.74 1.81 -12.93
N PHE A 241 22.05 0.77 -13.70
CA PHE A 241 22.38 -0.54 -13.21
C PHE A 241 23.88 -0.73 -13.25
N TYR A 242 24.46 -1.17 -12.15
CA TYR A 242 25.89 -1.41 -12.02
C TYR A 242 26.08 -2.88 -11.67
N ASN A 243 26.86 -3.59 -12.48
CA ASN A 243 27.33 -4.91 -12.12
C ASN A 243 28.57 -4.76 -11.23
N ASN A 244 28.73 -5.61 -10.22
CA ASN A 244 29.88 -5.56 -9.33
C ASN A 244 31.17 -5.92 -10.08
N TYR A 245 32.30 -5.31 -9.70
CA TYR A 245 33.63 -5.63 -10.26
C TYR A 245 34.10 -7.03 -9.87
N TRP A 246 33.81 -7.45 -8.63
CA TRP A 246 34.04 -8.81 -8.14
C TRP A 246 32.93 -9.22 -7.18
N ASN A 247 32.63 -10.51 -7.16
CA ASN A 247 31.65 -11.15 -6.30
C ASN A 247 32.33 -12.36 -5.64
N GLY A 248 32.80 -12.22 -4.40
CA GLY A 248 33.48 -13.30 -3.68
C GLY A 248 33.43 -13.13 -2.16
N ASN A 249 33.20 -14.22 -1.44
CA ASN A 249 33.27 -14.35 0.03
C ASN A 249 32.41 -13.38 0.86
N GLY A 250 31.35 -12.80 0.29
CA GLY A 250 30.48 -11.84 0.97
C GLY A 250 30.88 -10.38 0.82
N GLU A 251 31.89 -10.07 -0.02
CA GLU A 251 32.26 -8.69 -0.36
C GLU A 251 31.96 -8.40 -1.83
N ALA A 252 31.16 -7.36 -2.06
CA ALA A 252 30.81 -6.84 -3.38
C ALA A 252 31.66 -5.60 -3.71
N GLY A 253 32.45 -5.66 -4.78
CA GLY A 253 33.17 -4.50 -5.28
C GLY A 253 32.25 -3.57 -6.08
N ALA A 254 31.73 -2.53 -5.43
CA ALA A 254 30.83 -1.57 -6.09
C ALA A 254 31.53 -0.87 -7.28
N ASN A 255 30.87 -0.89 -8.44
CA ASN A 255 31.28 -0.15 -9.64
C ASN A 255 30.47 1.12 -9.77
N PHE A 256 31.07 2.31 -9.79
CA PHE A 256 30.35 3.60 -9.71
C PHE A 256 30.34 4.39 -11.02
N ASP A 257 31.29 4.10 -11.91
CA ASP A 257 31.60 4.90 -13.09
C ASP A 257 31.28 4.17 -14.41
N ARG A 258 30.90 2.89 -14.35
CA ARG A 258 30.59 2.08 -15.53
C ARG A 258 29.22 1.41 -15.40
N PRO A 259 28.13 2.16 -15.62
CA PRO A 259 26.79 1.57 -15.66
C PRO A 259 26.71 0.56 -16.80
N LEU A 260 26.11 -0.60 -16.53
CA LEU A 260 25.84 -1.65 -17.50
C LEU A 260 24.71 -1.24 -18.45
N LYS A 261 23.65 -0.65 -17.89
CA LYS A 261 22.47 -0.18 -18.61
C LYS A 261 21.78 0.90 -17.79
N ASP A 262 20.87 1.60 -18.43
CA ASP A 262 19.98 2.55 -17.77
C ASP A 262 18.54 2.37 -18.23
N VAL A 263 17.62 2.88 -17.41
CA VAL A 263 16.18 2.87 -17.67
C VAL A 263 15.62 4.20 -17.20
N GLU A 264 14.91 4.90 -18.08
CA GLU A 264 14.16 6.10 -17.72
C GLU A 264 12.71 5.71 -17.41
N LEU A 265 12.22 6.17 -16.27
CA LEU A 265 10.87 5.93 -15.81
C LEU A 265 10.19 7.25 -15.51
N GLY A 266 9.02 7.45 -16.10
CA GLY A 266 8.13 8.55 -15.77
C GLY A 266 7.58 8.44 -14.34
N PRO A 267 6.87 9.48 -13.87
CA PRO A 267 6.19 9.48 -12.57
C PRO A 267 5.29 8.25 -12.40
N ASN A 268 5.44 7.55 -11.28
CA ASN A 268 4.68 6.35 -10.90
C ASN A 268 4.72 5.21 -11.93
N GLN A 269 5.69 5.24 -12.86
CA GLN A 269 5.85 4.19 -13.84
C GLN A 269 6.54 2.98 -13.21
N THR A 270 6.11 1.79 -13.61
CA THR A 270 6.81 0.54 -13.33
C THR A 270 7.21 -0.12 -14.64
N VAL A 271 8.37 -0.75 -14.68
CA VAL A 271 8.82 -1.54 -15.84
C VAL A 271 9.54 -2.81 -15.39
N HIS A 272 9.35 -3.90 -16.13
CA HIS A 272 10.21 -5.07 -15.98
C HIS A 272 11.53 -4.81 -16.70
N VAL A 273 12.63 -4.93 -15.98
CA VAL A 273 13.99 -4.81 -16.48
C VAL A 273 14.61 -6.22 -16.52
N PRO A 274 14.67 -6.86 -17.70
CA PRO A 274 15.26 -8.18 -17.81
C PRO A 274 16.77 -8.12 -17.54
N LEU A 275 17.25 -9.06 -16.73
CA LEU A 275 18.66 -9.22 -16.39
C LEU A 275 19.06 -10.70 -16.47
N GLY A 276 20.33 -10.96 -16.79
CA GLY A 276 20.87 -12.31 -16.78
C GLY A 276 20.87 -12.89 -15.36
N LEU A 277 20.74 -14.20 -15.24
CA LEU A 277 20.80 -14.91 -13.94
C LEU A 277 22.14 -14.71 -13.23
N ASP A 278 23.19 -14.34 -13.97
CA ASP A 278 24.53 -14.04 -13.48
C ASP A 278 24.69 -12.60 -12.95
N PHE A 279 23.68 -11.74 -13.09
CA PHE A 279 23.75 -10.36 -12.59
C PHE A 279 23.81 -10.33 -11.06
N LYS A 280 24.81 -9.61 -10.55
CA LYS A 280 24.98 -9.31 -9.12
C LYS A 280 25.50 -7.90 -8.97
N GLY A 281 24.68 -7.02 -8.43
CA GLY A 281 25.02 -5.62 -8.39
C GLY A 281 23.88 -4.80 -7.83
N ARG A 282 23.64 -3.64 -8.43
CA ARG A 282 22.68 -2.69 -7.90
C ARG A 282 21.99 -1.87 -8.97
N VAL A 283 20.89 -1.26 -8.56
CA VAL A 283 20.21 -0.17 -9.25
C VAL A 283 20.22 1.06 -8.36
N GLN A 284 20.47 2.23 -8.96
CA GLN A 284 20.40 3.53 -8.28
C GLN A 284 19.80 4.60 -9.18
N ARG A 285 19.35 5.70 -8.59
CA ARG A 285 18.83 6.87 -9.30
C ARG A 285 19.98 7.79 -9.70
N GLY A 286 20.03 8.17 -10.97
CA GLY A 286 21.14 8.97 -11.50
C GLY A 286 22.49 8.27 -11.40
N THR A 287 23.55 8.99 -11.75
CA THR A 287 24.95 8.52 -11.69
C THR A 287 25.74 9.16 -10.56
N GLU A 288 25.11 10.05 -9.80
CA GLU A 288 25.75 10.85 -8.77
C GLU A 288 25.61 10.20 -7.40
N LEU A 289 26.62 10.42 -6.54
CA LEU A 289 26.54 10.16 -5.11
C LEU A 289 26.39 11.50 -4.37
N PRO A 290 25.81 11.53 -3.16
CA PRO A 290 25.30 10.38 -2.40
C PRO A 290 23.96 9.83 -2.94
N ALA A 291 23.72 8.52 -2.86
CA ALA A 291 22.53 7.88 -3.44
C ALA A 291 22.10 6.59 -2.74
N THR A 292 20.79 6.36 -2.70
CA THR A 292 20.18 5.11 -2.20
C THR A 292 20.31 3.99 -3.24
N TRP A 293 20.66 2.80 -2.78
CA TRP A 293 20.88 1.63 -3.61
C TRP A 293 19.85 0.53 -3.35
N GLY A 294 19.37 -0.07 -4.43
CA GLY A 294 18.77 -1.41 -4.38
C GLY A 294 19.82 -2.43 -4.79
N GLU A 295 20.34 -3.20 -3.85
CA GLU A 295 21.36 -4.22 -4.09
C GLU A 295 20.71 -5.58 -4.30
N PHE A 296 21.18 -6.34 -5.29
CA PHE A 296 20.61 -7.66 -5.57
C PHE A 296 21.50 -8.55 -6.43
N GLN A 297 21.23 -9.85 -6.30
CA GLN A 297 21.63 -10.87 -7.25
C GLN A 297 20.38 -11.55 -7.82
N VAL A 298 20.35 -11.74 -9.14
CA VAL A 298 19.20 -12.36 -9.82
C VAL A 298 19.13 -13.84 -9.51
N LYS A 299 20.28 -14.50 -9.30
CA LYS A 299 20.36 -15.88 -8.83
C LYS A 299 21.53 -16.09 -7.88
N ALA A 300 21.20 -16.46 -6.64
CA ALA A 300 22.15 -16.85 -5.62
C ALA A 300 22.70 -18.26 -5.90
N ALA A 301 23.96 -18.50 -5.50
CA ALA A 301 24.62 -19.78 -5.78
C ALA A 301 24.21 -20.90 -4.81
N ASP A 302 23.78 -20.51 -3.61
CA ASP A 302 23.44 -21.39 -2.49
C ASP A 302 22.01 -21.94 -2.59
N ASP A 303 21.01 -21.11 -2.88
CA ASP A 303 19.60 -21.53 -2.93
C ASP A 303 18.92 -21.34 -4.30
N GLY A 304 19.61 -20.72 -5.25
CA GLY A 304 19.13 -20.51 -6.61
C GLY A 304 18.03 -19.46 -6.76
N ARG A 305 17.77 -18.61 -5.76
CA ARG A 305 16.74 -17.56 -5.78
C ARG A 305 17.35 -16.19 -6.07
N ALA A 306 16.51 -15.20 -6.41
CA ALA A 306 16.95 -13.81 -6.35
C ALA A 306 17.03 -13.38 -4.89
N HIS A 307 18.03 -12.59 -4.53
CA HIS A 307 18.19 -11.98 -3.20
C HIS A 307 18.48 -10.51 -3.36
N GLY A 308 17.86 -9.66 -2.55
CA GLY A 308 18.15 -8.23 -2.55
C GLY A 308 17.72 -7.50 -1.30
N ASP A 309 18.25 -6.30 -1.16
CA ASP A 309 18.15 -5.45 0.01
C ASP A 309 18.31 -3.97 -0.40
N ILE A 310 18.15 -3.08 0.59
CA ILE A 310 18.32 -1.65 0.42
C ILE A 310 19.59 -1.24 1.17
N SER A 311 20.44 -0.44 0.51
CA SER A 311 21.66 0.10 1.09
C SER A 311 21.69 1.61 0.96
N ILE A 312 22.02 2.27 2.05
CA ILE A 312 22.26 3.72 2.13
C ILE A 312 23.71 4.01 2.56
N GLN A 313 24.59 3.02 2.41
CA GLN A 313 26.01 3.12 2.76
C GLN A 313 26.77 4.20 1.98
N GLN A 314 26.30 4.50 0.77
CA GLN A 314 26.83 5.56 -0.09
C GLN A 314 25.95 6.82 -0.07
N GLY A 315 25.17 6.96 0.99
CA GLY A 315 24.22 8.03 1.26
C GLY A 315 22.80 7.66 0.89
N CYS A 316 21.88 8.60 1.14
CA CYS A 316 20.47 8.40 0.87
C CYS A 316 19.89 9.62 0.16
N ASP A 317 19.43 9.43 -1.07
CA ASP A 317 18.78 10.45 -1.90
C ASP A 317 17.26 10.23 -2.05
N GLY A 318 16.71 9.33 -1.25
CA GLY A 318 15.29 9.01 -1.20
C GLY A 318 15.06 7.61 -0.67
N ALA A 319 13.83 7.34 -0.21
CA ALA A 319 13.50 6.03 0.33
C ALA A 319 13.45 4.96 -0.77
N ALA A 320 13.62 3.70 -0.39
CA ALA A 320 13.48 2.57 -1.31
C ALA A 320 13.01 1.31 -0.58
N THR A 321 12.28 0.47 -1.31
CA THR A 321 11.83 -0.84 -0.84
C THR A 321 12.16 -1.93 -1.86
N VAL A 322 12.36 -3.14 -1.38
CA VAL A 322 12.51 -4.36 -2.17
C VAL A 322 11.45 -5.38 -1.76
N ALA A 323 10.84 -6.06 -2.73
CA ALA A 323 9.84 -7.09 -2.50
C ALA A 323 10.06 -8.33 -3.39
N SER A 324 9.66 -9.48 -2.87
CA SER A 324 9.54 -10.72 -3.63
C SER A 324 8.39 -10.62 -4.65
N THR A 325 8.53 -11.31 -5.78
CA THR A 325 7.48 -11.34 -6.83
C THR A 325 6.96 -12.75 -7.11
N ASP A 326 7.34 -13.71 -6.27
CA ASP A 326 6.99 -15.13 -6.37
C ASP A 326 5.70 -15.49 -5.60
N GLY A 327 4.94 -14.48 -5.17
CA GLY A 327 3.70 -14.64 -4.41
C GLY A 327 3.90 -14.84 -2.90
N THR A 328 5.13 -14.77 -2.38
CA THR A 328 5.38 -14.86 -0.93
C THR A 328 5.14 -13.54 -0.19
N SER A 329 5.08 -12.42 -0.91
CA SER A 329 4.84 -11.07 -0.36
C SER A 329 5.85 -10.63 0.71
N VAL A 330 7.04 -11.24 0.73
CA VAL A 330 8.15 -10.79 1.58
C VAL A 330 8.69 -9.47 1.03
N SER A 331 8.88 -8.48 1.90
CA SER A 331 9.41 -7.16 1.55
C SER A 331 10.25 -6.57 2.67
N ASN A 332 11.23 -5.74 2.32
CA ASN A 332 12.01 -4.94 3.25
C ASN A 332 12.35 -3.55 2.66
N GLY A 333 12.99 -2.69 3.44
CA GLY A 333 13.24 -1.29 3.10
C GLY A 333 12.38 -0.32 3.91
N PHE A 334 12.32 0.92 3.43
CA PHE A 334 11.64 2.02 4.10
C PHE A 334 11.00 2.96 3.08
N THR A 335 9.98 3.70 3.51
CA THR A 335 9.21 4.63 2.66
C THR A 335 9.25 6.06 3.18
N GLU A 336 9.68 6.25 4.42
CA GLU A 336 9.76 7.54 5.09
C GLU A 336 10.83 8.43 4.45
N ASN A 337 10.50 9.72 4.25
CA ASN A 337 11.49 10.71 3.87
C ASN A 337 12.39 11.04 5.07
N ILE A 338 13.52 10.35 5.17
CA ILE A 338 14.50 10.58 6.23
C ILE A 338 15.48 11.72 5.92
N ILE A 339 15.44 12.33 4.74
CA ILE A 339 16.24 13.52 4.44
C ILE A 339 15.60 14.75 5.13
N GLU A 340 14.27 14.78 5.20
CA GLU A 340 13.55 15.83 5.89
C GLU A 340 13.80 15.79 7.41
N GLY A 341 14.14 16.94 7.97
CA GLY A 341 14.45 17.09 9.39
C GLY A 341 15.82 16.56 9.80
N ALA A 342 16.62 16.03 8.87
CA ALA A 342 17.99 15.61 9.18
C ALA A 342 18.84 16.81 9.64
N PRO A 343 19.73 16.63 10.63
CA PRO A 343 20.63 17.69 11.05
C PRO A 343 21.55 18.08 9.88
N GLU A 344 21.90 19.36 9.75
CA GLU A 344 22.72 19.84 8.62
C GLU A 344 24.08 19.10 8.53
N ALA A 345 24.60 18.61 9.67
CA ALA A 345 25.82 17.80 9.70
C ALA A 345 25.66 16.40 9.08
N ALA A 346 24.45 15.85 9.00
CA ALA A 346 24.14 14.58 8.35
C ALA A 346 23.90 14.72 6.84
N LEU A 347 23.72 15.95 6.36
CA LEU A 347 23.42 16.25 4.97
C LEU A 347 24.70 16.47 4.16
N ASP A 348 24.62 16.10 2.88
CA ASP A 348 25.59 16.45 1.85
C ASP A 348 24.84 16.89 0.58
N LYS A 349 25.59 17.35 -0.42
CA LYS A 349 25.05 17.72 -1.73
C LYS A 349 25.62 16.83 -2.80
N LYS A 350 24.75 16.32 -3.66
CA LYS A 350 25.15 15.76 -4.94
C LYS A 350 25.86 16.83 -5.79
N PRO A 351 26.66 16.47 -6.80
CA PRO A 351 27.22 17.41 -7.78
C PRO A 351 26.18 18.33 -8.43
N SER A 352 24.97 17.83 -8.66
CA SER A 352 23.80 18.62 -9.11
C SER A 352 23.32 19.70 -8.12
N GLY A 353 23.78 19.67 -6.86
CA GLY A 353 23.38 20.57 -5.78
C GLY A 353 22.17 20.09 -4.97
N GLU A 354 21.56 18.96 -5.33
CA GLU A 354 20.48 18.32 -4.59
C GLU A 354 20.97 17.83 -3.23
N LYS A 355 20.16 18.04 -2.18
CA LYS A 355 20.47 17.59 -0.82
C LYS A 355 20.21 16.08 -0.70
N ALA A 356 21.13 15.38 -0.07
CA ALA A 356 21.03 13.98 0.29
C ALA A 356 21.60 13.76 1.70
N LEU A 357 21.34 12.61 2.31
CA LEU A 357 22.12 12.18 3.47
C LEU A 357 23.53 11.77 3.00
N ALA A 358 24.53 12.19 3.77
CA ALA A 358 25.93 11.94 3.47
C ALA A 358 26.26 10.43 3.52
N SER A 359 27.29 10.03 2.78
CA SER A 359 27.79 8.65 2.81
C SER A 359 28.25 8.24 4.23
N THR A 360 27.81 7.06 4.67
CA THR A 360 28.14 6.48 5.98
C THR A 360 29.39 5.58 5.95
N GLU A 361 29.86 5.20 4.77
CA GLU A 361 31.13 4.46 4.55
C GLU A 361 32.23 5.34 3.92
N GLY A 362 31.90 6.58 3.56
CA GLY A 362 32.73 7.41 2.69
C GLY A 362 32.99 6.73 1.34
N ASN A 363 34.07 7.13 0.64
CA ASN A 363 34.50 6.47 -0.59
C ASN A 363 35.19 5.12 -0.22
N TRP A 364 34.38 4.12 0.14
CA TRP A 364 34.70 2.76 0.58
C TRP A 364 35.98 2.65 1.45
N ASN A 365 35.80 2.71 2.79
CA ASN A 365 36.81 2.83 3.86
C ASN A 365 37.15 4.26 4.31
N GLY A 366 36.30 5.24 4.01
CA GLY A 366 36.36 6.53 4.68
C GLY A 366 35.81 6.45 6.11
N PRO A 367 36.00 7.47 6.96
CA PRO A 367 35.43 7.46 8.32
C PRO A 367 33.88 7.43 8.34
N GLY A 368 33.24 7.71 7.20
CA GLY A 368 31.80 7.90 7.10
C GLY A 368 31.34 9.20 7.77
N ASN A 369 30.13 9.66 7.47
CA ASN A 369 29.51 10.76 8.19
C ASN A 369 28.80 10.21 9.44
N GLN A 370 29.35 10.48 10.63
CA GLN A 370 28.77 10.00 11.89
C GLN A 370 27.38 10.57 12.18
N ALA A 371 27.11 11.82 11.81
CA ALA A 371 25.79 12.41 12.00
C ALA A 371 24.74 11.75 11.10
N ALA A 372 25.10 11.36 9.87
CA ALA A 372 24.24 10.57 9.01
C ALA A 372 23.97 9.17 9.59
N ILE A 373 25.02 8.47 10.05
CA ILE A 373 24.89 7.17 10.71
C ILE A 373 23.92 7.22 11.90
N ASP A 374 24.12 8.17 12.81
CA ASP A 374 23.31 8.30 14.02
C ASP A 374 21.86 8.60 13.67
N TRP A 375 21.65 9.49 12.70
CA TRP A 375 20.31 9.85 12.22
C TRP A 375 19.60 8.69 11.55
N GLU A 376 20.27 7.98 10.64
CA GLU A 376 19.71 6.84 9.92
C GLU A 376 19.35 5.69 10.87
N TYR A 377 20.21 5.36 11.84
CA TYR A 377 19.87 4.35 12.85
C TYR A 377 18.72 4.81 13.75
N GLN A 378 18.65 6.10 14.09
CA GLN A 378 17.53 6.64 14.85
C GLN A 378 16.20 6.51 14.09
N LYS A 379 16.21 6.72 12.76
CA LYS A 379 14.99 6.70 11.95
C LYS A 379 14.56 5.31 11.53
N LEU A 380 15.51 4.47 11.14
CA LEU A 380 15.24 3.20 10.47
C LEU A 380 15.53 1.98 11.35
N GLY A 381 16.35 2.14 12.39
CA GLY A 381 16.97 1.01 13.07
C GLY A 381 17.93 0.25 12.16
N SER A 382 18.32 -0.97 12.55
CA SER A 382 19.31 -1.77 11.81
C SER A 382 18.74 -2.80 10.83
N SER A 383 17.41 -2.92 10.74
CA SER A 383 16.76 -4.01 10.00
C SER A 383 16.20 -3.61 8.63
N LYS A 384 16.18 -2.30 8.32
CA LYS A 384 15.50 -1.77 7.13
C LYS A 384 16.41 -1.53 5.95
N ALA A 385 17.64 -1.10 6.19
CA ALA A 385 18.63 -0.84 5.16
C ALA A 385 20.04 -1.01 5.72
N TYR A 386 21.00 -1.29 4.85
CA TYR A 386 22.41 -1.25 5.22
C TYR A 386 22.82 0.20 5.43
N ILE A 387 23.02 0.56 6.71
CA ILE A 387 23.47 1.88 7.13
C ILE A 387 24.99 1.88 7.27
N LYS A 388 25.57 0.84 7.89
CA LYS A 388 27.01 0.71 8.09
C LYS A 388 27.38 -0.76 8.23
N GLY A 389 28.46 -1.18 7.57
CA GLY A 389 28.89 -2.57 7.44
C GLY A 389 27.95 -3.43 6.59
N GLY A 390 28.36 -4.68 6.33
CA GLY A 390 27.66 -5.62 5.43
C GLY A 390 26.92 -6.76 6.14
N SER A 391 26.42 -6.56 7.36
CA SER A 391 25.66 -7.60 8.07
C SER A 391 24.53 -7.02 8.92
N GLY A 392 23.41 -7.75 9.06
CA GLY A 392 22.34 -7.43 10.01
C GLY A 392 21.00 -7.00 9.39
N VAL A 393 20.93 -6.80 8.08
CA VAL A 393 19.68 -6.51 7.36
C VAL A 393 19.15 -7.81 6.77
N PRO A 394 17.92 -8.23 7.11
CA PRO A 394 17.28 -9.36 6.44
C PRO A 394 17.07 -9.03 4.96
N ASP A 395 17.63 -9.86 4.09
CA ASP A 395 17.42 -9.74 2.65
C ASP A 395 16.07 -10.34 2.24
N VAL A 396 15.63 -9.96 1.05
CA VAL A 396 14.39 -10.45 0.44
C VAL A 396 14.74 -11.46 -0.64
N ALA A 397 14.24 -12.68 -0.48
CA ALA A 397 14.43 -13.75 -1.44
C ALA A 397 13.19 -13.93 -2.34
N SER A 398 13.38 -14.23 -3.63
CA SER A 398 12.29 -14.52 -4.57
C SER A 398 12.61 -15.70 -5.48
N LYS A 399 11.73 -16.73 -5.46
CA LYS A 399 11.93 -18.01 -6.17
C LYS A 399 11.84 -17.89 -7.70
N ASN A 400 11.15 -16.88 -8.21
CA ASN A 400 11.00 -16.67 -9.66
C ASN A 400 12.20 -15.88 -10.27
N ASN A 401 13.27 -15.65 -9.50
CA ASN A 401 14.43 -14.86 -9.89
C ASN A 401 14.08 -13.41 -10.29
N CYS A 402 12.97 -12.88 -9.77
CA CYS A 402 12.57 -11.50 -9.97
C CYS A 402 12.22 -10.81 -8.64
N LEU A 403 12.76 -9.63 -8.43
CA LEU A 403 12.47 -8.75 -7.28
C LEU A 403 11.76 -7.49 -7.76
N HIS A 404 11.06 -6.81 -6.86
CA HIS A 404 10.43 -5.53 -7.14
C HIS A 404 11.08 -4.44 -6.29
N PHE A 405 11.81 -3.53 -6.95
CA PHE A 405 12.34 -2.33 -6.32
C PHE A 405 11.44 -1.13 -6.57
N THR A 406 11.08 -0.42 -5.50
CA THR A 406 10.35 0.84 -5.58
C THR A 406 11.19 1.94 -4.96
N PHE A 407 11.45 3.00 -5.72
CA PHE A 407 12.21 4.17 -5.28
C PHE A 407 11.29 5.36 -5.08
N TYR A 408 11.31 5.94 -3.89
CA TYR A 408 10.52 7.10 -3.48
C TYR A 408 11.41 8.35 -3.61
N VAL A 409 10.90 9.43 -4.18
CA VAL A 409 11.59 10.74 -4.17
C VAL A 409 10.75 11.71 -3.35
N PRO A 410 11.39 12.50 -2.47
CA PRO A 410 10.78 13.68 -1.85
C PRO A 410 10.21 14.71 -2.84
#